data_AF-A0A954CRS1-F1
#
_entry.id   AF-A0A954CRS1-F1
#
_cell.length_a   1.000
_cell.length_b   1.000
_cell.length_c   1.000
_cell.angle_alpha   90.00
_cell.angle_beta   90.00
_cell.angle_gamma   90.00
#
_symmetry.space_group_name_H-M   'P 1'
#
loop_
_entity.id
_entity.type
_entity.pdbx_description
1 polymer ?
#
loop_
_entity_poly.entity_id
_entity_poly.type
_entity_poly.pdbx_seq_one_letter_code
_entity_poly.pdbx_strand_id
1 'polypeptide(L)'
;MAADKLIKELIEQRRLMEPEVRHIPKTDLSKHRVLRSNGEVTIDGVYPEREQGIYMVRVRVPGGVLTLRQANALADLAAEYTNGEWHIDTRANIEFHGVTEAKLVAFVEAIETTGLTTRGACGDTVRNIVTGSETGSAGIARIQRVVDGLTRQFAGKPEFEILPRKFKVAFYAADDREPLHRINDLGFVEEPSSGELRFSVWVGGGLGREPRLGDLLFKNVPERSVAGLVAATVLVHNEYSNRKNRARARLKFVLKDLGLDRVRKLILEKWVPPTEVEQSPRLSLAPPAARFSVDGVHAQEDGGFRVRVPIVAGDLTWQHAKAIVSVAERAGASRIDLSVRQNLSIPDVAPEQVPALVAKLEALGYPPSGW
;
A
#
# COMPACT_ATOMS: atom_id res chain seq x y z
N MET A 1 -6.80 10.10 21.71
CA MET A 1 -8.01 10.91 22.00
C MET A 1 -8.65 11.50 20.74
N ALA A 2 -7.98 12.37 19.96
CA ALA A 2 -8.59 12.99 18.77
C ALA A 2 -8.81 12.01 17.60
N ALA A 3 -7.84 11.14 17.31
CA ALA A 3 -8.00 10.08 16.30
C ALA A 3 -9.11 9.09 16.67
N ASP A 4 -9.17 8.68 17.94
CA ASP A 4 -10.22 7.75 18.43
C ASP A 4 -11.62 8.36 18.32
N LYS A 5 -11.75 9.68 18.53
CA LYS A 5 -13.01 10.41 18.33
C LYS A 5 -13.45 10.37 16.86
N LEU A 6 -12.54 10.65 15.93
CA LEU A 6 -12.84 10.59 14.49
C LEU A 6 -13.22 9.20 14.01
N ILE A 7 -12.54 8.17 14.54
CA ILE A 7 -12.90 6.77 14.25
C ILE A 7 -14.30 6.47 14.80
N LYS A 8 -14.65 6.95 16.00
CA LYS A 8 -16.01 6.81 16.54
C LYS A 8 -17.06 7.54 15.69
N GLU A 9 -16.74 8.71 15.15
CA GLU A 9 -17.62 9.44 14.23
C GLU A 9 -17.85 8.66 12.91
N LEU A 10 -16.80 8.03 12.37
CA LEU A 10 -16.91 7.11 11.23
C LEU A 10 -17.86 5.93 11.53
N ILE A 11 -17.77 5.36 12.73
CA ILE A 11 -18.64 4.27 13.18
C ILE A 11 -20.11 4.75 13.27
N GLU A 12 -20.35 5.96 13.77
CA GLU A 12 -21.72 6.48 13.92
C GLU A 12 -22.34 6.90 12.58
N GLN A 13 -21.57 7.49 11.65
CA GLN A 13 -22.06 7.77 10.29
C GLN A 13 -22.50 6.50 9.56
N ARG A 14 -21.89 5.34 9.86
CA ARG A 14 -22.28 4.04 9.31
C ARG A 14 -23.64 3.57 9.82
N ARG A 15 -24.00 3.83 11.09
CA ARG A 15 -25.31 3.43 11.65
C ARG A 15 -26.50 4.01 10.89
N LEU A 16 -26.28 5.10 10.15
CA LEU A 16 -27.29 5.80 9.35
C LEU A 16 -27.41 5.27 7.91
N MET A 17 -26.66 4.23 7.52
CA MET A 17 -26.73 3.61 6.20
C MET A 17 -27.20 2.14 6.31
N GLU A 18 -28.46 1.86 5.99
CA GLU A 18 -28.98 0.49 5.89
C GLU A 18 -28.70 -0.10 4.50
N PRO A 19 -28.05 -1.28 4.40
CA PRO A 19 -27.99 -2.02 3.14
C PRO A 19 -29.17 -2.98 2.99
N GLU A 20 -29.86 -2.93 1.85
CA GLU A 20 -30.81 -3.97 1.43
C GLU A 20 -30.05 -5.28 1.13
N VAL A 21 -30.47 -6.38 1.77
CA VAL A 21 -29.91 -7.72 1.58
C VAL A 21 -30.85 -8.54 0.71
N ARG A 22 -30.39 -9.06 -0.44
CA ARG A 22 -31.07 -10.13 -1.18
C ARG A 22 -30.28 -11.44 -1.11
N HIS A 23 -31.03 -12.48 -0.72
CA HIS A 23 -30.79 -13.94 -0.65
C HIS A 23 -29.39 -14.49 -1.00
N ILE A 24 -28.82 -15.28 -0.08
CA ILE A 24 -27.53 -15.98 -0.29
C ILE A 24 -27.69 -17.51 -0.09
N PRO A 25 -27.20 -18.36 -1.01
CA PRO A 25 -27.20 -19.82 -0.85
C PRO A 25 -26.21 -20.33 0.22
N LYS A 26 -26.48 -21.55 0.71
CA LYS A 26 -25.79 -22.26 1.80
C LYS A 26 -24.43 -22.85 1.38
N THR A 27 -23.40 -22.02 1.36
CA THR A 27 -22.01 -22.42 1.65
C THR A 27 -21.43 -21.35 2.55
N ASP A 28 -20.92 -21.76 3.73
CA ASP A 28 -20.53 -20.84 4.80
C ASP A 28 -19.25 -20.07 4.45
N LEU A 29 -19.44 -18.92 3.79
CA LEU A 29 -18.41 -17.93 3.50
C LEU A 29 -18.46 -16.73 4.47
N SER A 30 -19.16 -16.87 5.60
CA SER A 30 -19.59 -15.74 6.44
C SER A 30 -18.44 -14.86 6.97
N LYS A 31 -17.26 -15.45 7.23
CA LYS A 31 -16.10 -14.75 7.83
C LYS A 31 -15.33 -13.84 6.87
N HIS A 32 -15.32 -14.13 5.57
CA HIS A 32 -14.51 -13.40 4.57
C HIS A 32 -15.36 -12.59 3.58
N ARG A 33 -16.69 -12.61 3.75
CA ARG A 33 -17.63 -11.79 2.97
C ARG A 33 -17.50 -10.31 3.31
N VAL A 34 -17.36 -9.50 2.28
CA VAL A 34 -17.42 -8.04 2.35
C VAL A 34 -18.58 -7.55 1.49
N LEU A 35 -19.50 -6.83 2.12
CA LEU A 35 -20.53 -6.06 1.43
C LEU A 35 -19.87 -4.85 0.77
N ARG A 36 -20.00 -4.76 -0.55
CA ARG A 36 -19.42 -3.69 -1.35
C ARG A 36 -20.37 -2.51 -1.45
N SER A 37 -19.82 -1.37 -1.87
CA SER A 37 -20.55 -0.10 -2.04
C SER A 37 -21.71 -0.18 -3.06
N ASN A 38 -21.70 -1.18 -3.94
CA ASN A 38 -22.74 -1.47 -4.94
C ASN A 38 -23.76 -2.53 -4.49
N GLY A 39 -23.69 -3.01 -3.24
CA GLY A 39 -24.59 -4.03 -2.70
C GLY A 39 -24.16 -5.48 -2.97
N GLU A 40 -23.08 -5.72 -3.71
CA GLU A 40 -22.56 -7.07 -3.93
C GLU A 40 -21.85 -7.61 -2.68
N VAL A 41 -21.94 -8.92 -2.47
CA VAL A 41 -21.18 -9.64 -1.45
C VAL A 41 -20.04 -10.39 -2.14
N THR A 42 -18.80 -10.05 -1.80
CA THR A 42 -17.59 -10.64 -2.41
C THR A 42 -16.63 -11.13 -1.33
N ILE A 43 -15.61 -11.90 -1.69
CA ILE A 43 -14.47 -12.18 -0.80
C ILE A 43 -13.46 -11.04 -0.92
N ASP A 44 -12.88 -10.61 0.19
CA ASP A 44 -11.92 -9.51 0.15
C ASP A 44 -10.58 -9.89 -0.48
N GLY A 45 -10.01 -8.93 -1.22
CA GLY A 45 -8.79 -9.16 -1.99
C GLY A 45 -8.97 -10.01 -3.25
N VAL A 46 -10.18 -10.47 -3.57
CA VAL A 46 -10.43 -11.38 -4.70
C VAL A 46 -11.03 -10.65 -5.90
N TYR A 47 -10.57 -10.99 -7.11
CA TYR A 47 -11.20 -10.60 -8.37
C TYR A 47 -11.41 -11.82 -9.28
N PRO A 48 -12.55 -11.92 -9.99
CA PRO A 48 -12.70 -12.93 -11.03
C PRO A 48 -11.75 -12.64 -12.20
N GLU A 49 -11.21 -13.70 -12.79
CA GLU A 49 -10.44 -13.63 -14.03
C GLU A 49 -11.35 -13.73 -15.25
N ARG A 50 -10.75 -13.73 -16.45
CA ARG A 50 -11.50 -13.89 -17.71
C ARG A 50 -12.14 -15.27 -17.82
N GLU A 51 -11.47 -16.29 -17.30
CA GLU A 51 -11.98 -17.65 -17.25
C GLU A 51 -12.94 -17.79 -16.06
N GLN A 52 -14.12 -18.36 -16.32
CA GLN A 52 -15.15 -18.51 -15.30
C GLN A 52 -14.72 -19.51 -14.22
N GLY A 53 -14.90 -19.14 -12.94
CA GLY A 53 -14.51 -19.98 -11.80
C GLY A 53 -13.03 -19.88 -11.42
N ILE A 54 -12.27 -19.01 -12.10
CA ILE A 54 -10.88 -18.68 -11.78
C ILE A 54 -10.79 -17.26 -11.21
N TYR A 55 -9.95 -17.09 -10.21
CA TYR A 55 -9.81 -15.85 -9.44
C TYR A 55 -8.35 -15.47 -9.24
N MET A 56 -8.12 -14.16 -9.21
CA MET A 56 -6.92 -13.56 -8.65
C MET A 56 -7.15 -13.22 -7.18
N VAL A 57 -6.17 -13.52 -6.34
CA VAL A 57 -6.15 -13.15 -4.92
C VAL A 57 -4.98 -12.23 -4.65
N ARG A 58 -5.25 -11.04 -4.11
CA ARG A 58 -4.24 -10.06 -3.73
C ARG A 58 -3.96 -10.08 -2.24
N VAL A 59 -2.70 -10.25 -1.89
CA VAL A 59 -2.22 -10.17 -0.51
C VAL A 59 -1.82 -8.74 -0.20
N ARG A 60 -2.31 -8.18 0.91
CA ARG A 60 -1.89 -6.87 1.39
C ARG A 60 -0.53 -6.98 2.07
N VAL A 61 0.47 -6.27 1.55
CA VAL A 61 1.82 -6.24 2.09
C VAL A 61 2.16 -4.80 2.52
N PRO A 62 1.95 -4.44 3.81
CA PRO A 62 2.14 -3.07 4.29
C PRO A 62 3.56 -2.56 4.01
N GLY A 63 3.67 -1.46 3.26
CA GLY A 63 4.96 -0.89 2.88
C GLY A 63 5.81 -1.79 1.97
N GLY A 64 5.25 -2.88 1.44
CA GLY A 64 6.01 -3.86 0.66
C GLY A 64 6.93 -4.75 1.48
N VAL A 65 6.89 -4.70 2.82
CA VAL A 65 7.83 -5.45 3.66
C VAL A 65 7.31 -6.85 3.98
N LEU A 66 8.13 -7.86 3.67
CA LEU A 66 7.90 -9.27 4.02
C LEU A 66 9.06 -9.82 4.83
N THR A 67 8.77 -10.46 5.96
CA THR A 67 9.77 -11.33 6.60
C THR A 67 10.14 -12.49 5.66
N LEU A 68 11.35 -13.04 5.78
CA LEU A 68 11.74 -14.20 4.97
C LEU A 68 10.80 -15.39 5.15
N ARG A 69 10.29 -15.60 6.38
CA ARG A 69 9.28 -16.62 6.67
C ARG A 69 7.98 -16.41 5.90
N GLN A 70 7.47 -15.17 5.86
CA GLN A 70 6.27 -14.84 5.08
C GLN A 70 6.52 -15.03 3.59
N ALA A 71 7.65 -14.56 3.07
CA ALA A 71 7.98 -14.72 1.66
C ALA A 71 8.08 -16.20 1.25
N ASN A 72 8.75 -17.03 2.07
CA ASN A 72 8.83 -18.47 1.82
C ASN A 72 7.46 -19.14 1.89
N ALA A 73 6.66 -18.83 2.91
CA ALA A 73 5.32 -19.39 3.05
C ALA A 73 4.41 -19.03 1.87
N LEU A 74 4.41 -17.78 1.43
CA LEU A 74 3.67 -17.36 0.25
C LEU A 74 4.10 -18.11 -1.03
N ALA A 75 5.36 -18.53 -1.12
CA ALA A 75 5.86 -19.26 -2.29
C ALA A 75 5.39 -20.71 -2.27
N ASP A 76 5.37 -21.32 -1.08
CA ASP A 76 4.76 -22.65 -0.89
C ASP A 76 3.26 -22.61 -1.21
N LEU A 77 2.53 -21.57 -0.76
CA LEU A 77 1.11 -21.42 -1.07
C LEU A 77 0.85 -21.18 -2.58
N ALA A 78 1.73 -20.46 -3.27
CA ALA A 78 1.63 -20.28 -4.71
C ALA A 78 1.70 -21.62 -5.45
N ALA A 79 2.60 -22.51 -5.04
CA ALA A 79 2.75 -23.84 -5.62
C ALA A 79 1.50 -24.73 -5.42
N GLU A 80 0.80 -24.56 -4.29
CA GLU A 80 -0.32 -25.42 -3.91
C GLU A 80 -1.69 -24.93 -4.45
N TYR A 81 -1.93 -23.63 -4.40
CA TYR A 81 -3.27 -23.06 -4.59
C TYR A 81 -3.48 -22.32 -5.91
N THR A 82 -2.41 -21.99 -6.63
CA THR A 82 -2.43 -21.02 -7.74
C THR A 82 -1.81 -21.64 -9.00
N ASN A 83 -1.61 -20.85 -10.05
CA ASN A 83 -0.83 -21.25 -11.23
C ASN A 83 0.69 -21.29 -10.97
N GLY A 84 1.16 -21.00 -9.76
CA GLY A 84 2.56 -21.01 -9.38
C GLY A 84 3.31 -19.69 -9.61
N GLU A 85 2.63 -18.62 -10.02
CA GLU A 85 3.24 -17.30 -10.25
C GLU A 85 2.93 -16.32 -9.12
N TRP A 86 3.91 -15.47 -8.84
CA TRP A 86 3.80 -14.24 -8.07
C TRP A 86 3.78 -13.08 -9.05
N HIS A 87 2.81 -12.18 -8.90
CA HIS A 87 2.83 -10.89 -9.57
C HIS A 87 2.98 -9.77 -8.55
N ILE A 88 4.13 -9.08 -8.54
CA ILE A 88 4.38 -7.90 -7.73
C ILE A 88 3.64 -6.71 -8.37
N ASP A 89 2.64 -6.18 -7.68
CA ASP A 89 1.81 -5.08 -8.22
C ASP A 89 2.47 -3.71 -8.04
N THR A 90 1.95 -2.68 -8.74
CA THR A 90 2.44 -1.29 -8.62
C THR A 90 2.09 -0.62 -7.28
N ARG A 91 1.70 -1.40 -6.27
CA ARG A 91 1.48 -0.99 -4.88
C ARG A 91 2.21 -1.91 -3.91
N ALA A 92 3.27 -2.56 -4.38
CA ALA A 92 4.12 -3.43 -3.58
C ALA A 92 3.34 -4.53 -2.84
N ASN A 93 2.26 -5.04 -3.44
CA ASN A 93 1.58 -6.26 -3.01
C ASN A 93 2.02 -7.44 -3.88
N ILE A 94 1.51 -8.63 -3.55
CA ILE A 94 1.57 -9.80 -4.41
C ILE A 94 0.15 -10.17 -4.84
N GLU A 95 -0.01 -10.42 -6.13
CA GLU A 95 -1.20 -10.98 -6.76
C GLU A 95 -0.90 -12.43 -7.15
N PHE A 96 -1.82 -13.32 -6.81
CA PHE A 96 -1.79 -14.74 -7.15
C PHE A 96 -2.91 -15.06 -8.12
N HIS A 97 -2.58 -15.62 -9.27
CA HIS A 97 -3.51 -15.91 -10.36
C HIS A 97 -3.84 -17.41 -10.45
N GLY A 98 -4.92 -17.75 -11.14
CA GLY A 98 -5.28 -19.16 -11.38
C GLY A 98 -5.90 -19.88 -10.17
N VAL A 99 -6.44 -19.15 -9.19
CA VAL A 99 -7.09 -19.75 -8.02
C VAL A 99 -8.49 -20.21 -8.38
N THR A 100 -8.75 -21.52 -8.33
CA THR A 100 -10.09 -22.07 -8.61
C THR A 100 -11.08 -21.74 -7.48
N GLU A 101 -12.37 -21.62 -7.81
CA GLU A 101 -13.44 -21.40 -6.82
C GLU A 101 -13.38 -22.36 -5.62
N ALA A 102 -13.12 -23.64 -5.88
CA ALA A 102 -13.04 -24.68 -4.85
C ALA A 102 -11.87 -24.49 -3.86
N LYS A 103 -10.79 -23.84 -4.29
CA LYS A 103 -9.58 -23.58 -3.48
C LYS A 103 -9.59 -22.20 -2.81
N LEU A 104 -10.49 -21.31 -3.21
CA LEU A 104 -10.43 -19.90 -2.88
C LEU A 104 -10.44 -19.61 -1.38
N VAL A 105 -11.34 -20.25 -0.64
CA VAL A 105 -11.46 -20.05 0.82
C VAL A 105 -10.23 -20.59 1.54
N ALA A 106 -9.85 -21.82 1.25
CA ALA A 106 -8.68 -22.46 1.85
C ALA A 106 -7.40 -21.65 1.60
N PHE A 107 -7.25 -21.07 0.41
CA PHE A 107 -6.10 -20.23 0.10
C PHE A 107 -6.08 -18.94 0.91
N VAL A 108 -7.22 -18.24 1.04
CA VAL A 108 -7.32 -17.02 1.87
C VAL A 108 -7.02 -17.34 3.33
N GLU A 109 -7.57 -18.42 3.88
CA GLU A 109 -7.30 -18.85 5.25
C GLU A 109 -5.81 -19.23 5.44
N ALA A 110 -5.21 -19.90 4.46
CA ALA A 110 -3.79 -20.24 4.49
C ALA A 110 -2.90 -18.99 4.48
N ILE A 111 -3.23 -17.96 3.68
CA ILE A 111 -2.53 -16.66 3.72
C ILE A 111 -2.61 -16.04 5.12
N GLU A 112 -3.77 -16.10 5.78
CA GLU A 112 -3.95 -15.54 7.12
C GLU A 112 -3.07 -16.23 8.18
N THR A 113 -2.76 -17.53 8.02
CA THR A 113 -1.82 -18.23 8.92
C THR A 113 -0.39 -17.67 8.89
N THR A 114 -0.02 -16.95 7.82
CA THR A 114 1.29 -16.29 7.69
C THR A 114 1.37 -14.96 8.47
N GLY A 115 0.23 -14.50 9.02
CA GLY A 115 0.08 -13.18 9.64
C GLY A 115 -0.17 -12.05 8.63
N LEU A 116 -0.37 -12.38 7.35
CA LEU A 116 -0.80 -11.45 6.30
C LEU A 116 -2.32 -11.46 6.14
N THR A 117 -2.86 -10.59 5.29
CA THR A 117 -4.30 -10.54 5.02
C THR A 117 -4.59 -10.14 3.57
N THR A 118 -5.73 -10.56 3.04
CA THR A 118 -6.28 -10.08 1.77
C THR A 118 -7.24 -8.90 1.98
N ARG A 119 -7.56 -8.57 3.25
CA ARG A 119 -8.51 -7.51 3.60
C ARG A 119 -8.01 -6.12 3.22
N GLY A 120 -8.89 -5.33 2.63
CA GLY A 120 -8.58 -4.00 2.12
C GLY A 120 -7.60 -3.98 0.94
N ALA A 121 -7.22 -5.13 0.37
CA ALA A 121 -6.30 -5.17 -0.77
C ALA A 121 -6.99 -4.68 -2.07
N CYS A 122 -8.29 -4.97 -2.19
CA CYS A 122 -9.11 -4.76 -3.38
C CYS A 122 -10.38 -3.96 -3.06
N GLY A 123 -11.17 -3.63 -4.08
CA GLY A 123 -12.46 -2.96 -3.87
C GLY A 123 -12.37 -1.47 -3.52
N ASP A 124 -13.46 -0.96 -2.90
CA ASP A 124 -13.66 0.44 -2.54
C ASP A 124 -13.31 0.68 -1.07
N THR A 125 -12.04 0.54 -0.77
CA THR A 125 -11.42 0.58 0.56
C THR A 125 -10.19 1.49 0.56
N VAL A 126 -9.64 1.77 1.74
CA VAL A 126 -8.24 2.16 1.90
C VAL A 126 -7.34 1.00 1.47
N ARG A 127 -6.72 1.15 0.28
CA ARG A 127 -5.82 0.17 -0.32
C ARG A 127 -4.55 -0.02 0.53
N ASN A 128 -3.71 -0.97 0.10
CA ASN A 128 -2.37 -1.12 0.68
C ASN A 128 -1.67 0.23 0.80
N ILE A 129 -1.10 0.49 1.97
CA ILE A 129 -0.32 1.69 2.24
C ILE A 129 1.10 1.36 1.80
N VAL A 130 1.63 2.16 0.88
CA VAL A 130 2.94 1.90 0.26
C VAL A 130 3.97 2.85 0.83
N THR A 131 5.21 2.38 0.88
CA THR A 131 6.38 3.22 1.04
C THR A 131 7.02 3.42 -0.33
N GLY A 132 7.75 4.52 -0.49
CA GLY A 132 8.72 4.67 -1.57
C GLY A 132 9.76 3.56 -1.46
N SER A 133 9.98 2.84 -2.55
CA SER A 133 10.75 1.59 -2.53
C SER A 133 12.24 1.76 -2.77
N GLU A 134 12.69 3.01 -2.89
CA GLU A 134 13.94 3.32 -3.59
C GLU A 134 14.96 4.07 -2.72
N THR A 135 14.76 4.13 -1.41
CA THR A 135 15.61 4.93 -0.51
C THR A 135 16.39 4.07 0.48
N GLY A 136 17.67 4.41 0.69
CA GLY A 136 18.52 3.85 1.75
C GLY A 136 18.42 4.63 3.07
N SER A 137 17.53 5.63 3.13
CA SER A 137 17.36 6.56 4.26
C SER A 137 16.98 5.85 5.58
N ALA A 138 17.54 6.31 6.69
CA ALA A 138 17.15 5.86 8.04
C ALA A 138 15.68 6.18 8.37
N GLY A 139 15.08 7.13 7.65
CA GLY A 139 13.67 7.47 7.75
C GLY A 139 12.76 6.29 7.39
N ILE A 140 13.21 5.36 6.52
CA ILE A 140 12.34 4.30 5.99
C ILE A 140 11.86 3.33 7.07
N ALA A 141 12.72 2.96 8.03
CA ALA A 141 12.34 2.08 9.13
C ALA A 141 11.33 2.75 10.08
N ARG A 142 11.45 4.07 10.28
CA ARG A 142 10.51 4.87 11.07
C ARG A 142 9.17 5.00 10.35
N ILE A 143 9.19 5.28 9.04
CA ILE A 143 8.01 5.32 8.17
C ILE A 143 7.29 3.97 8.16
N GLN A 144 8.02 2.85 8.07
CA GLN A 144 7.44 1.51 8.10
C GLN A 144 6.61 1.29 9.37
N ARG A 145 7.09 1.74 10.54
CA ARG A 145 6.30 1.64 11.79
C ARG A 145 4.99 2.42 11.73
N VAL A 146 4.98 3.60 11.09
CA VAL A 146 3.76 4.38 10.83
C VAL A 146 2.83 3.60 9.90
N VAL A 147 3.35 3.04 8.81
CA VAL A 147 2.59 2.24 7.83
C VAL A 147 1.96 1.00 8.47
N ASP A 148 2.70 0.28 9.31
CA ASP A 148 2.21 -0.88 10.04
C ASP A 148 1.09 -0.51 11.01
N GLY A 149 1.28 0.59 11.75
CA GLY A 149 0.29 1.13 12.68
C GLY A 149 -1.03 1.50 11.99
N LEU A 150 -0.94 2.26 10.89
CA LEU A 150 -2.10 2.65 10.08
C LEU A 150 -2.78 1.44 9.44
N THR A 151 -2.01 0.46 8.96
CA THR A 151 -2.58 -0.76 8.38
C THR A 151 -3.37 -1.53 9.44
N ARG A 152 -2.84 -1.73 10.65
CA ARG A 152 -3.60 -2.35 11.75
C ARG A 152 -4.87 -1.57 12.13
N GLN A 153 -4.82 -0.25 12.00
CA GLN A 153 -5.94 0.62 12.33
C GLN A 153 -7.04 0.62 11.26
N PHE A 154 -6.71 0.45 9.98
CA PHE A 154 -7.66 0.59 8.88
C PHE A 154 -8.06 -0.72 8.20
N ALA A 155 -7.15 -1.67 8.05
CA ALA A 155 -7.46 -2.94 7.36
C ALA A 155 -8.43 -3.78 8.20
N GLY A 156 -9.43 -4.37 7.56
CA GLY A 156 -10.48 -5.17 8.20
C GLY A 156 -11.49 -4.37 9.01
N LYS A 157 -11.44 -3.03 8.95
CA LYS A 157 -12.39 -2.15 9.64
C LYS A 157 -13.46 -1.66 8.65
N PRO A 158 -14.75 -1.97 8.88
CA PRO A 158 -15.82 -1.65 7.94
C PRO A 158 -15.85 -0.18 7.48
N GLU A 159 -15.50 0.75 8.39
CA GLU A 159 -15.49 2.18 8.14
C GLU A 159 -14.47 2.61 7.07
N PHE A 160 -13.46 1.77 6.85
CA PHE A 160 -12.39 1.99 5.87
C PHE A 160 -12.52 1.03 4.66
N GLU A 161 -13.55 0.19 4.61
CA GLU A 161 -13.76 -0.85 3.58
C GLU A 161 -15.00 -0.63 2.69
N ILE A 162 -15.88 0.33 3.06
CA ILE A 162 -17.12 0.65 2.32
C ILE A 162 -17.13 2.12 1.86
N LEU A 163 -16.10 2.50 1.09
CA LEU A 163 -15.94 3.85 0.57
C LEU A 163 -16.68 4.02 -0.77
N PRO A 164 -16.93 5.26 -1.23
CA PRO A 164 -17.48 5.51 -2.56
C PRO A 164 -16.60 4.95 -3.70
N ARG A 165 -15.28 4.94 -3.49
CA ARG A 165 -14.27 4.36 -4.38
C ARG A 165 -12.95 4.16 -3.64
N LYS A 166 -12.04 3.33 -4.20
CA LYS A 166 -10.67 3.11 -3.69
C LYS A 166 -9.97 4.40 -3.21
N PHE A 167 -9.31 4.31 -2.06
CA PHE A 167 -8.52 5.37 -1.43
C PHE A 167 -7.08 4.89 -1.25
N LYS A 168 -6.10 5.60 -1.79
CA LYS A 168 -4.69 5.23 -1.79
C LYS A 168 -3.90 6.15 -0.88
N VAL A 169 -3.12 5.57 0.03
CA VAL A 169 -2.16 6.26 0.89
C VAL A 169 -0.75 5.82 0.52
N ALA A 170 0.21 6.74 0.56
CA ALA A 170 1.61 6.42 0.32
C ALA A 170 2.54 7.33 1.13
N PHE A 171 3.68 6.79 1.55
CA PHE A 171 4.73 7.49 2.30
C PHE A 171 6.05 7.43 1.54
N TYR A 172 6.83 8.50 1.59
CA TYR A 172 8.10 8.62 0.89
C TYR A 172 9.11 9.28 1.82
N ALA A 173 10.34 8.77 1.86
CA ALA A 173 11.42 9.38 2.60
C ALA A 173 11.90 10.67 1.88
N ALA A 174 12.64 11.52 2.59
CA ALA A 174 13.03 12.83 2.08
C ALA A 174 13.99 12.76 0.87
N ASP A 175 14.73 11.66 0.76
CA ASP A 175 15.65 11.34 -0.33
C ASP A 175 14.97 10.62 -1.50
N ASP A 176 13.68 10.29 -1.40
CA ASP A 176 12.94 9.68 -2.50
C ASP A 176 12.72 10.70 -3.62
N ARG A 177 13.30 10.40 -4.79
CA ARG A 177 13.30 11.31 -5.94
C ARG A 177 12.14 11.06 -6.89
N GLU A 178 11.24 10.14 -6.56
CA GLU A 178 10.08 9.84 -7.38
C GLU A 178 8.84 10.61 -6.91
N PRO A 179 8.21 11.42 -7.78
CA PRO A 179 7.03 12.19 -7.40
C PRO A 179 5.75 11.33 -7.34
N LEU A 180 5.85 10.04 -7.01
CA LEU A 180 4.73 9.11 -6.95
C LEU A 180 3.79 9.40 -5.77
N HIS A 181 4.22 10.15 -4.75
CA HIS A 181 3.31 10.69 -3.72
C HIS A 181 2.14 11.46 -4.34
N ARG A 182 2.35 12.13 -5.47
CA ARG A 182 1.33 12.95 -6.15
C ARG A 182 0.27 12.15 -6.89
N ILE A 183 0.38 10.82 -6.98
CA ILE A 183 -0.62 9.97 -7.66
C ILE A 183 -1.49 9.17 -6.69
N ASN A 184 -1.38 9.43 -5.40
CA ASN A 184 -2.17 8.83 -4.33
C ASN A 184 -3.29 9.79 -3.87
N ASP A 185 -4.35 9.26 -3.25
CA ASP A 185 -5.42 10.09 -2.68
C ASP A 185 -4.86 10.90 -1.50
N LEU A 186 -3.95 10.32 -0.73
CA LEU A 186 -3.02 11.00 0.17
C LEU A 186 -1.58 10.53 -0.05
N GLY A 187 -0.64 11.47 -0.19
CA GLY A 187 0.79 11.21 -0.26
C GLY A 187 1.53 11.96 0.85
N PHE A 188 2.41 11.28 1.58
CA PHE A 188 3.23 11.83 2.66
C PHE A 188 4.68 11.80 2.22
N VAL A 189 5.36 12.93 2.28
CA VAL A 189 6.80 13.04 1.98
C VAL A 189 7.48 13.54 3.25
N GLU A 190 8.46 12.79 3.74
CA GLU A 190 9.24 13.15 4.92
C GLU A 190 9.88 14.53 4.73
N GLU A 191 9.74 15.38 5.75
CA GLU A 191 10.47 16.64 5.86
C GLU A 191 11.68 16.45 6.77
N PRO A 192 12.81 17.13 6.49
CA PRO A 192 13.95 17.14 7.40
C PRO A 192 13.53 17.56 8.81
N SER A 193 13.79 16.69 9.80
CA SER A 193 13.51 16.99 11.21
C SER A 193 14.62 16.43 12.12
N SER A 194 14.95 17.14 13.19
CA SER A 194 15.92 16.69 14.21
C SER A 194 15.29 15.81 15.30
N GLY A 195 14.03 15.39 15.15
CA GLY A 195 13.25 14.73 16.18
C GLY A 195 12.18 13.80 15.62
N GLU A 196 10.93 13.98 16.03
CA GLU A 196 9.77 13.23 15.50
C GLU A 196 9.64 13.37 13.98
N LEU A 197 9.19 12.30 13.28
CA LEU A 197 8.97 12.37 11.83
C LEU A 197 7.91 13.43 11.53
N ARG A 198 8.15 14.17 10.44
CA ARG A 198 7.23 15.18 9.93
C ARG A 198 7.03 14.97 8.44
N PHE A 199 5.86 15.36 7.95
CA PHE A 199 5.49 15.15 6.56
C PHE A 199 4.92 16.40 5.90
N SER A 200 5.36 16.62 4.67
CA SER A 200 4.61 17.34 3.65
C SER A 200 3.52 16.41 3.13
N VAL A 201 2.27 16.86 3.15
CA VAL A 201 1.11 16.04 2.79
C VAL A 201 0.48 16.56 1.50
N TRP A 202 0.22 15.65 0.58
CA TRP A 202 -0.40 15.88 -0.71
C TRP A 202 -1.75 15.18 -0.80
N VAL A 203 -2.71 15.75 -1.53
CA VAL A 203 -4.08 15.22 -1.61
C VAL A 203 -4.64 15.19 -3.03
N GLY A 204 -5.49 14.21 -3.32
CA GLY A 204 -6.35 14.21 -4.51
C GLY A 204 -5.66 13.82 -5.82
N GLY A 205 -4.62 12.99 -5.75
CA GLY A 205 -3.94 12.43 -6.92
C GLY A 205 -4.62 11.19 -7.51
N GLY A 206 -4.37 10.90 -8.79
CA GLY A 206 -4.68 9.60 -9.37
C GLY A 206 -4.73 9.53 -10.89
N LEU A 207 -4.14 8.47 -11.44
CA LEU A 207 -3.92 8.23 -12.88
C LEU A 207 -5.06 7.50 -13.62
N GLY A 208 -6.28 7.47 -13.06
CA GLY A 208 -7.43 6.93 -13.82
C GLY A 208 -7.75 7.78 -15.06
N ARG A 209 -8.81 7.43 -15.80
CA ARG A 209 -9.22 8.04 -17.10
C ARG A 209 -9.01 9.56 -17.23
N GLU A 210 -9.33 10.33 -16.18
CA GLU A 210 -9.01 11.76 -16.09
C GLU A 210 -7.85 11.98 -15.11
N PRO A 211 -6.58 11.86 -15.53
CA PRO A 211 -5.43 11.90 -14.63
C PRO A 211 -5.28 13.26 -13.96
N ARG A 212 -4.84 13.24 -12.70
CA ARG A 212 -4.59 14.44 -11.91
C ARG A 212 -3.44 14.19 -10.93
N LEU A 213 -2.52 15.14 -10.82
CA LEU A 213 -1.53 15.16 -9.74
C LEU A 213 -2.14 15.79 -8.49
N GLY A 214 -1.79 15.26 -7.32
CA GLY A 214 -2.20 15.82 -6.05
C GLY A 214 -1.62 17.22 -5.82
N ASP A 215 -2.28 17.97 -4.94
CA ASP A 215 -1.84 19.29 -4.49
C ASP A 215 -1.24 19.20 -3.09
N LEU A 216 -0.31 20.09 -2.79
CA LEU A 216 0.25 20.23 -1.46
C LEU A 216 -0.86 20.75 -0.52
N LEU A 217 -1.24 19.91 0.44
CA LEU A 217 -2.31 20.16 1.39
C LEU A 217 -1.78 20.84 2.64
N PHE A 218 -0.78 20.22 3.29
CA PHE A 218 -0.19 20.64 4.57
C PHE A 218 1.33 20.41 4.56
N LYS A 219 2.05 21.13 5.42
CA LYS A 219 3.45 20.85 5.76
C LYS A 219 3.63 20.66 7.25
N ASN A 220 4.77 20.08 7.64
CA ASN A 220 5.15 19.86 9.05
C ASN A 220 4.15 18.99 9.84
N VAL A 221 3.44 18.05 9.20
CA VAL A 221 2.50 17.16 9.89
C VAL A 221 3.28 16.11 10.70
N PRO A 222 3.21 16.09 12.04
CA PRO A 222 3.96 15.14 12.85
C PRO A 222 3.35 13.72 12.76
N GLU A 223 4.17 12.67 12.91
CA GLU A 223 3.71 11.27 12.81
C GLU A 223 2.51 10.97 13.72
N ARG A 224 2.49 11.55 14.94
CA ARG A 224 1.38 11.39 15.90
C ARG A 224 0.02 11.87 15.38
N SER A 225 0.00 12.74 14.36
CA SER A 225 -1.21 13.31 13.79
C SER A 225 -1.66 12.65 12.48
N VAL A 226 -0.83 11.79 11.89
CA VAL A 226 -1.07 11.15 10.58
C VAL A 226 -2.36 10.33 10.58
N ALA A 227 -2.59 9.50 11.59
CA ALA A 227 -3.78 8.65 11.66
C ALA A 227 -5.09 9.46 11.67
N GLY A 228 -5.11 10.56 12.43
CA GLY A 228 -6.26 11.47 12.46
C GLY A 228 -6.51 12.18 11.14
N LEU A 229 -5.43 12.61 10.46
CA LEU A 229 -5.52 13.24 9.14
C LEU A 229 -6.04 12.28 8.06
N VAL A 230 -5.56 11.04 8.04
CA VAL A 230 -6.06 10.01 7.12
C VAL A 230 -7.54 9.76 7.37
N ALA A 231 -7.95 9.55 8.62
CA ALA A 231 -9.35 9.33 8.98
C ALA A 231 -10.26 10.50 8.57
N ALA A 232 -9.86 11.74 8.84
CA ALA A 232 -10.62 12.93 8.45
C ALA A 232 -10.74 13.07 6.93
N THR A 233 -9.69 12.75 6.18
CA THR A 233 -9.74 12.79 4.71
C THR A 233 -10.62 11.67 4.15
N VAL A 234 -10.61 10.49 4.78
CA VAL A 234 -11.53 9.39 4.43
C VAL A 234 -12.98 9.78 4.70
N LEU A 235 -13.27 10.49 5.80
CA LEU A 235 -14.60 11.03 6.08
C LEU A 235 -15.06 12.01 5.00
N VAL A 236 -14.18 12.93 4.58
CA VAL A 236 -14.50 13.85 3.46
C VAL A 236 -14.74 13.08 2.18
N HIS A 237 -13.92 12.07 1.87
CA HIS A 237 -14.15 11.20 0.71
C HIS A 237 -15.50 10.48 0.80
N ASN A 238 -15.87 9.98 1.98
CA ASN A 238 -17.10 9.25 2.21
C ASN A 238 -18.37 10.10 2.01
N GLU A 239 -18.32 11.34 2.51
CA GLU A 239 -19.45 12.28 2.54
C GLU A 239 -19.65 13.01 1.19
N TYR A 240 -18.57 13.36 0.51
CA TYR A 240 -18.62 14.25 -0.67
C TYR A 240 -18.39 13.56 -2.01
N SER A 241 -17.83 12.34 -2.05
CA SER A 241 -17.62 11.64 -3.32
C SER A 241 -18.90 11.05 -3.87
N ASN A 242 -18.97 10.99 -5.20
CA ASN A 242 -20.10 10.43 -5.91
C ASN A 242 -20.26 8.92 -5.62
N ARG A 243 -21.46 8.45 -5.24
CA ARG A 243 -21.79 7.03 -5.07
C ARG A 243 -22.60 6.43 -6.23
N LYS A 244 -23.16 7.27 -7.11
CA LYS A 244 -23.99 6.84 -8.26
C LYS A 244 -23.15 6.56 -9.51
N ASN A 245 -22.21 7.45 -9.83
CA ASN A 245 -21.33 7.34 -10.98
C ASN A 245 -19.91 6.93 -10.52
N ARG A 246 -19.63 5.64 -10.61
CA ARG A 246 -18.34 5.04 -10.24
C ARG A 246 -17.14 5.63 -10.97
N ALA A 247 -17.31 6.12 -12.21
CA ALA A 247 -16.24 6.79 -12.95
C ALA A 247 -15.85 8.15 -12.35
N ARG A 248 -16.77 8.79 -11.61
CA ARG A 248 -16.59 10.07 -10.90
C ARG A 248 -16.51 9.94 -9.37
N ALA A 249 -16.30 8.73 -8.85
CA ALA A 249 -16.42 8.43 -7.42
C ALA A 249 -15.11 8.55 -6.60
N ARG A 250 -13.98 8.91 -7.22
CA ARG A 250 -12.67 9.10 -6.52
C ARG A 250 -12.58 10.47 -5.87
N LEU A 251 -11.83 10.59 -4.76
CA LEU A 251 -11.59 11.84 -4.04
C LEU A 251 -11.11 12.98 -4.95
N LYS A 252 -10.28 12.69 -5.96
CA LYS A 252 -9.82 13.69 -6.93
C LYS A 252 -10.93 14.49 -7.63
N PHE A 253 -12.14 13.92 -7.75
CA PHE A 253 -13.28 14.63 -8.32
C PHE A 253 -13.90 15.60 -7.32
N VAL A 254 -13.89 15.29 -6.02
CA VAL A 254 -14.25 16.25 -4.96
C VAL A 254 -13.31 17.45 -5.01
N LEU A 255 -12.00 17.22 -5.16
CA LEU A 255 -11.02 18.31 -5.35
C LEU A 255 -11.28 19.11 -6.63
N LYS A 256 -11.63 18.44 -7.73
CA LYS A 256 -11.96 19.09 -9.02
C LYS A 256 -13.20 19.97 -8.91
N ASP A 257 -14.23 19.52 -8.19
CA ASP A 257 -15.53 20.18 -8.14
C ASP A 257 -15.58 21.27 -7.04
N LEU A 258 -14.90 21.08 -5.89
CA LEU A 258 -14.93 22.01 -4.76
C LEU A 258 -13.68 22.89 -4.63
N GLY A 259 -12.56 22.49 -5.24
CA GLY A 259 -11.26 23.15 -5.07
C GLY A 259 -10.54 22.77 -3.77
N LEU A 260 -9.22 23.00 -3.76
CA LEU A 260 -8.32 22.63 -2.64
C LEU A 260 -8.72 23.32 -1.33
N ASP A 261 -9.03 24.62 -1.37
CA ASP A 261 -9.31 25.40 -0.15
C ASP A 261 -10.58 24.91 0.56
N ARG A 262 -11.63 24.58 -0.20
CA ARG A 262 -12.85 24.03 0.39
C ARG A 262 -12.61 22.65 0.97
N VAL A 263 -11.89 21.78 0.27
CA VAL A 263 -11.55 20.44 0.78
C VAL A 263 -10.67 20.52 2.02
N ARG A 264 -9.68 21.40 2.04
CA ARG A 264 -8.85 21.68 3.23
C ARG A 264 -9.73 22.07 4.42
N LYS A 265 -10.67 22.99 4.22
CA LYS A 265 -11.61 23.41 5.28
C LYS A 265 -12.45 22.23 5.78
N LEU A 266 -12.99 21.39 4.89
CA LEU A 266 -13.76 20.20 5.27
C LEU A 266 -12.93 19.19 6.08
N ILE A 267 -11.63 19.05 5.76
CA ILE A 267 -10.72 18.20 6.54
C ILE A 267 -10.47 18.82 7.92
N LEU A 268 -10.22 20.14 7.99
CA LEU A 268 -9.97 20.86 9.25
C LEU A 268 -11.19 20.92 10.17
N GLU A 269 -12.41 20.89 9.62
CA GLU A 269 -13.66 20.75 10.37
C GLU A 269 -13.72 19.41 11.13
N LYS A 270 -13.02 18.38 10.66
CA LYS A 270 -12.99 17.03 11.25
C LYS A 270 -11.69 16.76 12.02
N TRP A 271 -10.57 17.38 11.64
CA TRP A 271 -9.26 17.17 12.24
C TRP A 271 -8.63 18.50 12.65
N VAL A 272 -8.40 18.66 13.95
CA VAL A 272 -7.70 19.82 14.49
C VAL A 272 -6.19 19.54 14.45
N PRO A 273 -5.43 20.20 13.56
CA PRO A 273 -3.98 20.02 13.52
C PRO A 273 -3.33 20.65 14.76
N PRO A 274 -2.17 20.13 15.20
CA PRO A 274 -1.36 20.85 16.17
C PRO A 274 -0.73 22.10 15.52
N THR A 275 -0.24 23.02 16.35
CA THR A 275 0.15 24.37 15.92
C THR A 275 1.36 24.40 14.98
N GLU A 276 2.16 23.34 14.93
CA GLU A 276 3.33 23.25 14.06
C GLU A 276 2.95 22.95 12.60
N VAL A 277 1.71 22.53 12.32
CA VAL A 277 1.25 22.24 10.97
C VAL A 277 1.01 23.52 10.20
N GLU A 278 1.71 23.68 9.09
CA GLU A 278 1.45 24.74 8.13
C GLU A 278 0.22 24.35 7.29
N GLN A 279 -0.90 25.06 7.51
CA GLN A 279 -2.20 24.67 6.95
C GLN A 279 -2.36 25.02 5.46
N SER A 280 -1.75 26.11 5.01
CA SER A 280 -1.88 26.61 3.62
C SER A 280 -0.50 26.91 3.03
N PRO A 281 0.36 25.89 2.89
CA PRO A 281 1.71 26.08 2.39
C PRO A 281 1.73 26.51 0.93
N ARG A 282 2.69 27.35 0.58
CA ARG A 282 2.98 27.64 -0.83
C ARG A 282 3.86 26.53 -1.39
N LEU A 283 3.50 25.99 -2.55
CA LEU A 283 4.35 25.05 -3.26
C LEU A 283 5.60 25.79 -3.74
N SER A 284 6.77 25.40 -3.22
CA SER A 284 8.05 25.79 -3.80
C SER A 284 8.47 24.74 -4.82
N LEU A 285 8.65 25.15 -6.06
CA LEU A 285 9.20 24.27 -7.10
C LEU A 285 10.72 24.28 -6.97
N ALA A 286 11.27 23.28 -6.27
CA ALA A 286 12.68 22.97 -6.41
C ALA A 286 12.94 22.40 -7.82
N PRO A 287 14.13 22.63 -8.41
CA PRO A 287 14.52 21.94 -9.63
C PRO A 287 14.36 20.43 -9.43
N PRO A 288 13.78 19.71 -10.41
CA PRO A 288 13.65 18.26 -10.29
C PRO A 288 15.05 17.67 -10.14
N ALA A 289 15.30 17.02 -9.01
CA ALA A 289 16.49 16.21 -8.86
C ALA A 289 16.48 15.10 -9.92
N ALA A 290 17.66 14.68 -10.39
CA ALA A 290 17.75 13.57 -11.32
C ALA A 290 17.01 12.35 -10.75
N ARG A 291 16.13 11.76 -11.57
CA ARG A 291 15.53 10.47 -11.25
C ARG A 291 16.66 9.45 -11.19
N PHE A 292 16.77 8.74 -10.08
CA PHE A 292 17.63 7.57 -10.06
C PHE A 292 16.82 6.37 -10.54
N SER A 293 17.28 5.70 -11.60
CA SER A 293 17.04 4.26 -11.66
C SER A 293 17.90 3.67 -10.57
N VAL A 294 17.27 3.10 -9.54
CA VAL A 294 17.98 2.63 -8.34
C VAL A 294 18.37 1.17 -8.53
N ASP A 295 18.85 0.84 -9.73
CA ASP A 295 19.43 -0.48 -10.01
C ASP A 295 20.73 -0.66 -9.21
N GLY A 296 21.03 -1.90 -8.85
CA GLY A 296 22.27 -2.28 -8.22
C GLY A 296 22.22 -2.39 -6.70
N VAL A 297 23.34 -2.01 -6.09
CA VAL A 297 23.64 -2.15 -4.67
C VAL A 297 23.76 -0.76 -4.05
N HIS A 298 23.03 -0.52 -2.97
CA HIS A 298 22.89 0.80 -2.35
C HIS A 298 23.28 0.74 -0.88
N ALA A 299 24.14 1.66 -0.44
CA ALA A 299 24.47 1.80 0.97
C ALA A 299 23.25 2.28 1.78
N GLN A 300 23.11 1.74 2.99
CA GLN A 300 22.14 2.17 3.99
C GLN A 300 22.85 2.96 5.09
N GLU A 301 22.11 3.82 5.79
CA GLU A 301 22.68 4.66 6.86
C GLU A 301 23.23 3.86 8.06
N ASP A 302 22.76 2.62 8.26
CA ASP A 302 23.24 1.72 9.31
C ASP A 302 24.56 1.00 8.93
N GLY A 303 25.13 1.30 7.77
CA GLY A 303 26.35 0.66 7.25
C GLY A 303 26.10 -0.64 6.49
N GLY A 304 24.85 -1.12 6.44
CA GLY A 304 24.44 -2.22 5.58
C GLY A 304 24.24 -1.80 4.12
N PHE A 305 23.87 -2.77 3.30
CA PHE A 305 23.55 -2.58 1.90
C PHE A 305 22.20 -3.17 1.55
N ARG A 306 21.47 -2.45 0.69
CA ARG A 306 20.31 -2.95 -0.01
C ARG A 306 20.73 -3.41 -1.40
N VAL A 307 20.46 -4.67 -1.72
CA VAL A 307 20.67 -5.25 -3.05
C VAL A 307 19.34 -5.38 -3.76
N ARG A 308 19.17 -4.67 -4.88
CA ARG A 308 17.95 -4.76 -5.69
C ARG A 308 17.94 -6.04 -6.52
N VAL A 309 16.76 -6.56 -6.77
CA VAL A 309 16.52 -7.73 -7.63
C VAL A 309 15.46 -7.33 -8.66
N PRO A 310 15.86 -7.02 -9.90
CA PRO A 310 14.94 -6.54 -10.92
C PRO A 310 14.04 -7.69 -11.42
N ILE A 311 12.73 -7.54 -11.30
CA ILE A 311 11.75 -8.55 -11.70
C ILE A 311 11.05 -8.06 -12.96
N VAL A 312 11.15 -8.84 -14.05
CA VAL A 312 10.52 -8.48 -15.32
C VAL A 312 9.01 -8.44 -15.14
N ALA A 313 8.41 -7.26 -15.34
CA ALA A 313 6.98 -6.99 -15.20
C ALA A 313 6.37 -7.31 -13.82
N GLY A 314 7.19 -7.61 -12.81
CA GLY A 314 6.75 -8.09 -11.50
C GLY A 314 6.48 -9.59 -11.43
N ASP A 315 6.72 -10.35 -12.49
CA ASP A 315 6.37 -11.76 -12.57
C ASP A 315 7.53 -12.66 -12.11
N LEU A 316 7.23 -13.55 -11.15
CA LEU A 316 8.19 -14.44 -10.53
C LEU A 316 7.55 -15.81 -10.28
N THR A 317 8.19 -16.90 -10.72
CA THR A 317 7.72 -18.23 -10.36
C THR A 317 7.95 -18.50 -8.88
N TRP A 318 7.13 -19.36 -8.27
CA TRP A 318 7.32 -19.74 -6.87
C TRP A 318 8.71 -20.35 -6.61
N GLN A 319 9.28 -21.08 -7.58
CA GLN A 319 10.63 -21.64 -7.45
C GLN A 319 11.68 -20.52 -7.36
N HIS A 320 11.58 -19.51 -8.22
CA HIS A 320 12.52 -18.39 -8.21
C HIS A 320 12.30 -17.51 -6.97
N ALA A 321 11.06 -17.33 -6.51
CA ALA A 321 10.77 -16.68 -5.23
C ALA A 321 11.48 -17.39 -4.06
N LYS A 322 11.36 -18.73 -3.96
CA LYS A 322 12.08 -19.50 -2.93
C LYS A 322 13.60 -19.43 -3.09
N ALA A 323 14.11 -19.48 -4.33
CA ALA A 323 15.54 -19.39 -4.58
C ALA A 323 16.10 -18.05 -4.10
N ILE A 324 15.42 -16.94 -4.41
CA ILE A 324 15.79 -15.59 -3.96
C ILE A 324 15.72 -15.48 -2.43
N VAL A 325 14.64 -15.96 -1.80
CA VAL A 325 14.52 -15.96 -0.33
C VAL A 325 15.66 -16.75 0.31
N SER A 326 16.00 -17.92 -0.23
CA SER A 326 17.10 -18.76 0.27
C SER A 326 18.48 -18.09 0.10
N VAL A 327 18.68 -17.35 -0.98
CA VAL A 327 19.90 -16.56 -1.19
C VAL A 327 19.96 -15.38 -0.22
N ALA A 328 18.84 -14.68 0.00
CA ALA A 328 18.73 -13.60 0.97
C ALA A 328 19.04 -14.07 2.41
N GLU A 329 18.47 -15.20 2.82
CA GLU A 329 18.71 -15.82 4.12
C GLU A 329 20.20 -16.14 4.34
N ARG A 330 20.85 -16.75 3.34
CA ARG A 330 22.29 -17.04 3.38
C ARG A 330 23.18 -15.81 3.44
N ALA A 331 22.70 -14.67 2.94
CA ALA A 331 23.39 -13.39 3.02
C ALA A 331 23.16 -12.67 4.37
N GLY A 332 22.39 -13.27 5.28
CA GLY A 332 22.09 -12.71 6.60
C GLY A 332 20.96 -11.69 6.61
N ALA A 333 20.22 -11.53 5.50
CA ALA A 333 19.08 -10.63 5.45
C ALA A 333 17.93 -11.13 6.35
N SER A 334 17.08 -10.21 6.82
CA SER A 334 15.94 -10.53 7.69
C SER A 334 14.58 -10.43 6.97
N ARG A 335 14.55 -9.78 5.81
CA ARG A 335 13.32 -9.47 5.06
C ARG A 335 13.58 -9.29 3.56
N ILE A 336 12.49 -9.20 2.81
CA ILE A 336 12.44 -8.73 1.43
C ILE A 336 11.52 -7.51 1.38
N ASP A 337 11.94 -6.48 0.65
CA ASP A 337 11.15 -5.28 0.41
C ASP A 337 10.66 -5.27 -1.06
N LEU A 338 9.34 -5.33 -1.27
CA LEU A 338 8.68 -5.19 -2.57
C LEU A 338 8.57 -3.72 -2.98
N SER A 339 8.58 -3.47 -4.28
CA SER A 339 8.69 -2.13 -4.84
C SER A 339 7.44 -1.69 -5.60
N VAL A 340 7.14 -0.39 -5.60
CA VAL A 340 6.04 0.18 -6.41
C VAL A 340 6.36 0.18 -7.92
N ARG A 341 7.60 -0.16 -8.27
CA ARG A 341 8.06 -0.47 -9.64
C ARG A 341 8.08 -1.96 -9.94
N GLN A 342 7.41 -2.77 -9.13
CA GLN A 342 7.25 -4.21 -9.36
C GLN A 342 8.56 -4.98 -9.27
N ASN A 343 9.54 -4.47 -8.51
CA ASN A 343 10.78 -5.17 -8.19
C ASN A 343 10.76 -5.67 -6.74
N LEU A 344 11.82 -6.35 -6.32
CA LEU A 344 12.09 -6.63 -4.91
C LEU A 344 13.52 -6.20 -4.56
N SER A 345 13.80 -6.10 -3.26
CA SER A 345 15.15 -5.85 -2.76
C SER A 345 15.42 -6.61 -1.48
N ILE A 346 16.70 -6.87 -1.23
CA ILE A 346 17.24 -7.57 -0.07
C ILE A 346 18.00 -6.51 0.74
N PRO A 347 17.40 -5.92 1.79
CA PRO A 347 18.03 -4.92 2.64
C PRO A 347 18.88 -5.56 3.74
N ASP A 348 19.60 -4.70 4.46
CA ASP A 348 20.33 -4.98 5.69
C ASP A 348 21.45 -6.03 5.49
N VAL A 349 22.06 -6.04 4.31
CA VAL A 349 23.15 -6.97 3.94
C VAL A 349 24.49 -6.40 4.37
N ALA A 350 25.28 -7.17 5.12
CA ALA A 350 26.62 -6.74 5.53
C ALA A 350 27.54 -6.54 4.29
N PRO A 351 28.44 -5.54 4.30
CA PRO A 351 29.30 -5.22 3.16
C PRO A 351 30.06 -6.43 2.59
N GLU A 352 30.57 -7.30 3.46
CA GLU A 352 31.31 -8.51 3.11
C GLU A 352 30.45 -9.60 2.44
N GLN A 353 29.13 -9.57 2.62
CA GLN A 353 28.21 -10.54 2.01
C GLN A 353 27.73 -10.09 0.62
N VAL A 354 27.83 -8.80 0.30
CA VAL A 354 27.33 -8.22 -0.96
C VAL A 354 27.90 -8.94 -2.20
N PRO A 355 29.23 -9.16 -2.35
CA PRO A 355 29.75 -9.81 -3.56
C PRO A 355 29.20 -11.22 -3.77
N ALA A 356 29.07 -12.00 -2.68
CA ALA A 356 28.54 -13.36 -2.74
C ALA A 356 27.03 -13.40 -3.04
N LEU A 357 26.28 -12.42 -2.52
CA LEU A 357 24.86 -12.25 -2.81
C LEU A 357 24.64 -11.90 -4.29
N VAL A 358 25.37 -10.90 -4.80
CA VAL A 358 25.29 -10.46 -6.20
C VAL A 358 25.56 -11.62 -7.15
N ALA A 359 26.66 -12.35 -6.96
CA ALA A 359 27.02 -13.49 -7.82
C ALA A 359 25.95 -14.59 -7.84
N LYS A 360 25.29 -14.87 -6.70
CA LYS A 360 24.20 -15.85 -6.63
C LYS A 360 22.95 -15.35 -7.35
N LEU A 361 22.62 -14.07 -7.23
CA LEU A 361 21.48 -13.48 -7.94
C LEU A 361 21.72 -13.49 -9.45
N GLU A 362 22.91 -13.14 -9.91
CA GLU A 362 23.31 -13.23 -11.32
C GLU A 362 23.18 -14.67 -11.85
N ALA A 363 23.63 -15.67 -11.08
CA ALA A 363 23.49 -17.08 -11.45
C ALA A 363 22.03 -17.55 -11.51
N LEU A 364 21.13 -16.93 -10.72
CA LEU A 364 19.68 -17.16 -10.80
C LEU A 364 19.02 -16.38 -11.95
N GLY A 365 19.79 -15.58 -12.69
CA GLY A 365 19.27 -14.72 -13.75
C GLY A 365 18.65 -13.44 -13.23
N TYR A 366 19.00 -12.93 -12.05
CA TYR A 366 18.48 -11.65 -11.53
C TYR A 366 19.62 -10.68 -11.20
N PRO A 367 20.40 -10.23 -12.20
CA PRO A 367 21.52 -9.32 -11.98
C PRO A 367 21.03 -8.00 -11.34
N PRO A 368 21.57 -7.59 -10.18
CA PRO A 368 21.14 -6.35 -9.52
C PRO A 368 21.31 -5.10 -10.40
N SER A 369 22.29 -5.09 -11.30
CA SER A 369 22.54 -4.00 -12.26
C SER A 369 21.43 -3.77 -13.28
N GLY A 370 20.39 -4.61 -13.30
CA GLY A 370 19.35 -4.59 -14.34
C GLY A 370 19.63 -5.59 -15.45
N TRP A 371 18.64 -5.73 -16.33
CA TRP A 371 18.61 -6.63 -17.48
C TRP A 371 19.17 -5.98 -18.74
#